data_AF-A0A1C5DAR4-F1
#
_entry.id   AF-A0A1C5DAR4-F1
#
_cell.length_a   1.000
_cell.length_b   1.000
_cell.length_c   1.000
_cell.angle_alpha   90.00
_cell.angle_beta   90.00
_cell.angle_gamma   90.00
#
_symmetry.space_group_name_H-M   'P 1'
#
loop_
_entity.id
_entity.type
_entity.pdbx_description
1 polymer ?
#
loop_
_entity_poly.entity_id
_entity_poly.type
_entity_poly.pdbx_seq_one_letter_code
_entity_poly.pdbx_strand_id
1 'polypeptide(L)'
;MPSRRFDGSSLRALRRSRELPQQWLADKLGVTHVTIAGWENGKRFPPFDRLPAIAEAFGLPLDELFPREGRPDLADLRCDAGYPQQATGELIGAKSHVPVSNAERGVRRLAPEYVPALARAYGVSEGDILAAQDRSFGLTPPPADVSARAPQTLAEKITYLLLHTFPNSTPPSDAQIADAINGKIGRPLLSTVAVAALRTGTPPPAEVLADIPETPVYEGLADTLGVTPLFFQSNEAVERQVLEGISLLATNGGTTDSAFYAVAARGGHRGVSPSMLARVRALVAELQENRHAGGKRP
;
A
#
# COMPACT_ATOMS: atom_id res chain seq x y z
N MET A 1 -17.39 5.92 15.72
CA MET A 1 -18.45 5.82 14.68
C MET A 1 -17.81 5.11 13.52
N PRO A 2 -18.42 4.06 12.95
CA PRO A 2 -17.79 3.33 11.88
C PRO A 2 -17.54 4.23 10.67
N SER A 3 -16.31 4.18 10.15
CA SER A 3 -15.74 5.21 9.28
C SER A 3 -16.08 5.07 7.78
N ARG A 4 -17.06 4.22 7.42
CA ARG A 4 -17.49 4.07 6.01
C ARG A 4 -18.35 5.24 5.58
N ARG A 5 -18.05 5.79 4.41
CA ARG A 5 -18.82 6.86 3.79
C ARG A 5 -20.01 6.26 3.03
N PHE A 6 -21.22 6.67 3.39
CA PHE A 6 -22.45 6.31 2.69
C PHE A 6 -23.02 7.52 1.96
N ASP A 7 -23.28 7.38 0.66
CA ASP A 7 -23.98 8.37 -0.16
C ASP A 7 -25.22 7.75 -0.81
N GLY A 8 -26.39 8.20 -0.34
CA GLY A 8 -27.69 7.75 -0.86
C GLY A 8 -27.92 8.12 -2.33
N SER A 9 -27.35 9.24 -2.79
CA SER A 9 -27.49 9.67 -4.18
C SER A 9 -26.71 8.77 -5.14
N SER A 10 -25.49 8.37 -4.75
CA SER A 10 -24.68 7.37 -5.44
C SER A 10 -25.36 6.00 -5.46
N LEU A 11 -25.93 5.53 -4.34
CA LEU A 11 -26.71 4.29 -4.30
C LEU A 11 -27.90 4.32 -5.28
N ARG A 12 -28.64 5.44 -5.31
CA ARG A 12 -29.76 5.63 -6.23
C ARG A 12 -29.30 5.63 -7.70
N ALA A 13 -28.19 6.29 -8.00
CA ALA A 13 -27.61 6.33 -9.33
C ALA A 13 -27.20 4.94 -9.80
N LEU A 14 -26.52 4.17 -8.96
CA LEU A 14 -26.14 2.77 -9.23
C LEU A 14 -27.36 1.88 -9.48
N ARG A 15 -28.40 2.00 -8.65
CA ARG A 15 -29.63 1.21 -8.85
C ARG A 15 -30.29 1.55 -10.19
N ARG A 16 -30.37 2.83 -10.54
CA ARG A 16 -30.99 3.28 -11.79
C ARG A 16 -30.16 2.94 -13.03
N SER A 17 -28.84 2.96 -12.96
CA SER A 17 -27.98 2.57 -14.09
C SER A 17 -28.13 1.09 -14.45
N ARG A 18 -28.63 0.27 -13.52
CA ARG A 18 -29.00 -1.13 -13.73
C ARG A 18 -30.51 -1.36 -13.92
N GLU A 19 -31.29 -0.28 -14.06
CA GLU A 19 -32.75 -0.31 -14.26
C GLU A 19 -33.54 -1.06 -13.18
N LEU A 20 -32.98 -1.17 -11.97
CA LEU A 20 -33.59 -1.91 -10.86
C LEU A 20 -34.60 -1.04 -10.09
N PRO A 21 -35.77 -1.56 -9.68
CA PRO A 21 -36.71 -0.81 -8.83
C PRO A 21 -36.24 -0.78 -7.37
N GLN A 22 -36.69 0.19 -6.58
CA GLN A 22 -36.39 0.24 -5.13
C GLN A 22 -36.86 -1.02 -4.39
N GLN A 23 -37.98 -1.60 -4.84
CA GLN A 23 -38.53 -2.84 -4.27
C GLN A 23 -37.54 -4.01 -4.38
N TRP A 24 -36.78 -4.10 -5.48
CA TRP A 24 -35.80 -5.18 -5.66
C TRP A 24 -34.73 -5.16 -4.57
N LEU A 25 -34.19 -3.98 -4.23
CA LEU A 25 -33.19 -3.86 -3.17
C LEU A 25 -33.83 -4.08 -1.79
N ALA A 26 -35.09 -3.67 -1.64
CA ALA A 26 -35.85 -3.89 -0.41
C ALA A 26 -36.04 -5.39 -0.14
N ASP A 27 -36.42 -6.16 -1.15
CA ASP A 27 -36.60 -7.61 -1.08
C ASP A 27 -35.29 -8.33 -0.74
N LYS A 28 -34.18 -7.92 -1.38
CA LYS A 28 -32.84 -8.47 -1.10
C LYS A 28 -32.39 -8.24 0.35
N LEU A 29 -32.78 -7.13 0.95
CA LEU A 29 -32.34 -6.74 2.30
C LEU A 29 -33.38 -7.03 3.39
N GLY A 30 -34.55 -7.58 3.04
CA GLY A 30 -35.66 -7.80 3.96
C GLY A 30 -36.16 -6.51 4.61
N VAL A 31 -36.20 -5.40 3.86
CA VAL A 31 -36.74 -4.11 4.32
C VAL A 31 -37.88 -3.64 3.43
N THR A 32 -38.52 -2.53 3.80
CA THR A 32 -39.54 -1.91 2.96
C THR A 32 -38.91 -1.01 1.89
N HIS A 33 -39.57 -0.85 0.73
CA HIS A 33 -39.11 0.10 -0.29
C HIS A 33 -39.02 1.54 0.25
N VAL A 34 -39.86 1.90 1.24
CA VAL A 34 -39.83 3.21 1.91
C VAL A 34 -38.51 3.41 2.65
N THR A 35 -37.96 2.35 3.26
CA THR A 35 -36.63 2.38 3.89
C THR A 35 -35.55 2.68 2.85
N ILE A 36 -35.57 1.99 1.70
CA ILE A 36 -34.64 2.23 0.59
C ILE A 36 -34.78 3.67 0.07
N ALA A 37 -36.00 4.14 -0.16
CA ALA A 37 -36.26 5.52 -0.57
C ALA A 37 -35.75 6.54 0.47
N GLY A 38 -35.86 6.22 1.76
CA GLY A 38 -35.32 7.03 2.84
C GLY A 38 -33.79 7.15 2.77
N TRP A 39 -33.10 6.03 2.52
CA TRP A 39 -31.65 5.99 2.35
C TRP A 39 -31.18 6.75 1.10
N GLU A 40 -31.82 6.48 -0.05
CA GLU A 40 -31.47 7.10 -1.33
C GLU A 40 -31.66 8.61 -1.37
N ASN A 41 -32.59 9.14 -0.56
CA ASN A 41 -32.84 10.58 -0.47
C ASN A 41 -32.11 11.23 0.72
N GLY A 42 -31.23 10.51 1.42
CA GLY A 42 -30.49 11.03 2.57
C GLY A 42 -31.35 11.35 3.80
N LYS A 43 -32.62 10.92 3.83
CA LYS A 43 -33.53 11.14 4.96
C LYS A 43 -33.20 10.25 6.17
N ARG A 44 -32.58 9.10 5.92
CA ARG A 44 -32.11 8.14 6.91
C ARG A 44 -30.80 7.52 6.43
N PHE A 45 -29.98 7.05 7.34
CA PHE A 45 -28.80 6.25 7.01
C PHE A 45 -29.10 4.77 7.24
N PRO A 46 -28.58 3.86 6.39
CA PRO A 46 -28.60 2.45 6.71
C PRO A 46 -27.73 2.20 7.96
N PRO A 47 -28.13 1.26 8.82
CA PRO A 47 -27.23 0.69 9.80
C PRO A 47 -25.95 0.17 9.11
N PHE A 48 -24.78 0.41 9.71
CA PHE A 48 -23.49 0.13 9.06
C PHE A 48 -23.26 -1.36 8.81
N ASP A 49 -23.83 -2.23 9.64
CA ASP A 49 -23.86 -3.69 9.47
C ASP A 49 -24.68 -4.14 8.24
N ARG A 50 -25.48 -3.25 7.64
CA ARG A 50 -26.21 -3.54 6.39
C ARG A 50 -25.47 -3.13 5.12
N LEU A 51 -24.38 -2.38 5.23
CA LEU A 51 -23.59 -1.97 4.07
C LEU A 51 -23.03 -3.18 3.28
N PRO A 52 -22.52 -4.25 3.93
CA PRO A 52 -22.07 -5.44 3.20
C PRO A 52 -23.19 -6.09 2.39
N ALA A 53 -24.38 -6.23 2.97
CA ALA A 53 -25.53 -6.80 2.26
C ALA A 53 -25.97 -5.94 1.06
N ILE A 54 -25.85 -4.62 1.14
CA ILE A 54 -26.10 -3.74 -0.01
C ILE A 54 -25.04 -3.97 -1.09
N ALA A 55 -23.76 -4.01 -0.73
CA ALA A 55 -22.67 -4.24 -1.68
C ALA A 55 -22.78 -5.62 -2.36
N GLU A 56 -23.10 -6.66 -1.60
CA GLU A 56 -23.35 -8.02 -2.08
C GLU A 56 -24.55 -8.07 -3.05
N ALA A 57 -25.65 -7.35 -2.75
CA ALA A 57 -26.79 -7.29 -3.66
C ALA A 57 -26.39 -6.77 -5.05
N PHE A 58 -25.47 -5.81 -5.12
CA PHE A 58 -24.95 -5.28 -6.38
C PHE A 58 -23.72 -6.05 -6.91
N GLY A 59 -23.22 -7.05 -6.20
CA GLY A 59 -22.02 -7.81 -6.57
C GLY A 59 -20.76 -6.94 -6.65
N LEU A 60 -20.68 -5.88 -5.84
CA LEU A 60 -19.54 -4.97 -5.80
C LEU A 60 -18.75 -5.16 -4.49
N PRO A 61 -17.43 -4.94 -4.50
CA PRO A 61 -16.63 -4.86 -3.28
C PRO A 61 -17.17 -3.80 -2.32
N LEU A 62 -17.17 -4.10 -1.03
CA LEU A 62 -17.66 -3.18 0.01
C LEU A 62 -16.90 -1.84 -0.01
N ASP A 63 -15.58 -1.87 -0.23
CA ASP A 63 -14.74 -0.67 -0.29
C ASP A 63 -14.98 0.19 -1.55
N GLU A 64 -15.50 -0.41 -2.63
CA GLU A 64 -15.84 0.32 -3.85
C GLU A 64 -17.11 1.14 -3.66
N LEU A 65 -18.13 0.54 -3.04
CA LEU A 65 -19.41 1.19 -2.84
C LEU A 65 -19.44 2.11 -1.62
N PHE A 66 -18.71 1.73 -0.56
CA PHE A 66 -18.69 2.44 0.72
C PHE A 66 -17.25 2.63 1.21
N PRO A 67 -16.48 3.54 0.59
CA PRO A 67 -15.08 3.73 0.93
C PRO A 67 -14.92 4.16 2.39
N ARG A 68 -13.82 3.73 3.00
CA ARG A 68 -13.44 4.01 4.38
C ARG A 68 -12.19 4.87 4.40
N GLU A 69 -12.15 5.83 5.33
CA GLU A 69 -10.91 6.52 5.66
C GLU A 69 -10.26 5.89 6.90
N GLY A 70 -8.97 5.59 6.79
CA GLY A 70 -8.19 5.00 7.88
C GLY A 70 -8.40 3.49 8.05
N ARG A 71 -7.76 2.95 9.09
CA ARG A 71 -7.80 1.51 9.41
C ARG A 71 -9.03 1.19 10.26
N PRO A 72 -9.67 0.03 10.07
CA PRO A 72 -10.91 -0.32 10.79
C PRO A 72 -10.66 -0.59 12.28
N ASP A 73 -11.53 -0.10 13.15
CA ASP A 73 -11.59 -0.49 14.57
C ASP A 73 -12.39 -1.81 14.78
N LEU A 74 -12.63 -2.24 16.03
CA LEU A 74 -13.40 -3.47 16.27
C LEU A 74 -14.85 -3.40 15.76
N ALA A 75 -15.51 -2.25 15.92
CA ALA A 75 -16.89 -2.08 15.51
C ALA A 75 -17.00 -2.05 13.98
N ASP A 76 -15.97 -1.52 13.32
CA ASP A 76 -15.80 -1.53 11.88
C ASP A 76 -15.67 -2.95 11.34
N LEU A 77 -14.76 -3.76 11.89
CA LEU A 77 -14.59 -5.15 11.45
C LEU A 77 -15.88 -5.95 11.60
N ARG A 78 -16.62 -5.73 12.69
CA ARG A 78 -17.93 -6.35 12.88
C ARG A 78 -18.93 -5.93 11.81
N CYS A 79 -19.05 -4.62 11.56
CA CYS A 79 -19.99 -4.09 10.56
C CYS A 79 -19.61 -4.54 9.15
N ASP A 80 -18.32 -4.63 8.82
CA ASP A 80 -17.82 -5.06 7.53
C ASP A 80 -18.09 -6.55 7.28
N ALA A 81 -18.11 -7.35 8.35
CA ALA A 81 -18.54 -8.74 8.33
C ALA A 81 -20.08 -8.91 8.34
N GLY A 82 -20.84 -7.82 8.41
CA GLY A 82 -22.31 -7.84 8.32
C GLY A 82 -23.02 -8.26 9.61
N TYR A 83 -22.33 -8.28 10.76
CA TYR A 83 -22.95 -8.72 12.01
C TYR A 83 -23.55 -7.56 12.81
N PRO A 84 -24.81 -7.66 13.26
CA PRO A 84 -25.35 -6.73 14.23
C PRO A 84 -24.66 -6.93 15.58
N GLN A 85 -24.54 -5.85 16.37
CA GLN A 85 -23.82 -5.90 17.65
C GLN A 85 -24.40 -6.97 18.60
N GLN A 86 -25.71 -7.19 18.57
CA GLN A 86 -26.41 -8.17 19.40
C GLN A 86 -26.03 -9.63 19.10
N ALA A 87 -25.65 -9.95 17.85
CA ALA A 87 -25.27 -11.31 17.45
C ALA A 87 -23.89 -11.73 17.97
N THR A 88 -23.06 -10.78 18.40
CA THR A 88 -21.69 -11.07 18.81
C THR A 88 -21.58 -12.02 20.00
N GLY A 89 -22.58 -12.06 20.88
CA GLY A 89 -22.63 -13.02 21.99
C GLY A 89 -22.63 -14.47 21.52
N GLU A 90 -23.45 -14.77 20.50
CA GLU A 90 -23.52 -16.10 19.90
C GLU A 90 -22.22 -16.46 19.18
N LEU A 91 -21.60 -15.49 18.47
CA LEU A 91 -20.34 -15.70 17.76
C LEU A 91 -19.20 -16.14 18.68
N ILE A 92 -19.13 -15.59 19.89
CA ILE A 92 -18.09 -15.90 20.87
C ILE A 92 -18.48 -16.98 21.88
N GLY A 93 -19.69 -17.55 21.76
CA GLY A 93 -20.22 -18.52 22.72
C GLY A 93 -20.50 -17.94 24.12
N ALA A 94 -20.70 -16.62 24.23
CA ALA A 94 -21.03 -15.96 25.49
C ALA A 94 -22.54 -15.77 25.65
N LYS A 95 -22.99 -15.66 26.90
CA LYS A 95 -24.40 -15.38 27.22
C LYS A 95 -24.88 -13.99 26.78
N SER A 96 -23.98 -13.10 26.38
CA SER A 96 -24.30 -11.72 26.04
C SER A 96 -23.25 -11.11 25.09
N HIS A 97 -23.68 -10.13 24.29
CA HIS A 97 -22.83 -9.31 23.42
C HIS A 97 -21.95 -8.30 24.17
N VAL A 98 -22.20 -8.09 25.46
CA VAL A 98 -21.56 -7.07 26.30
C VAL A 98 -20.01 -7.11 26.27
N PRO A 99 -19.32 -8.27 26.26
CA PRO A 99 -17.86 -8.31 26.16
C PRO A 99 -17.34 -7.60 24.91
N VAL A 100 -17.96 -7.85 23.76
CA VAL A 100 -17.57 -7.24 22.48
C VAL A 100 -17.95 -5.77 22.46
N SER A 101 -19.15 -5.41 22.93
CA SER A 101 -19.58 -4.01 23.05
C SER A 101 -18.66 -3.16 23.95
N ASN A 102 -18.16 -3.74 25.04
CA ASN A 102 -17.20 -3.04 25.91
C ASN A 102 -15.84 -2.85 25.23
N ALA A 103 -15.40 -3.82 24.44
CA ALA A 103 -14.15 -3.72 23.70
C ALA A 103 -14.23 -2.70 22.55
N GLU A 104 -15.34 -2.71 21.79
CA GLU A 104 -15.61 -1.74 20.72
C GLU A 104 -15.60 -0.29 21.23
N ARG A 105 -16.05 -0.06 22.46
CA ARG A 105 -16.08 1.26 23.09
C ARG A 105 -14.80 1.63 23.84
N GLY A 106 -13.78 0.78 23.82
CA GLY A 106 -12.55 1.01 24.57
C GLY A 106 -12.71 0.95 26.09
N VAL A 107 -13.79 0.34 26.61
CA VAL A 107 -14.08 0.27 28.05
C VAL A 107 -13.36 -0.91 28.70
N ARG A 108 -13.42 -2.10 28.08
CA ARG A 108 -12.78 -3.31 28.60
C ARG A 108 -12.31 -4.20 27.46
N ARG A 109 -11.07 -4.68 27.55
CA ARG A 109 -10.49 -5.55 26.52
C ARG A 109 -11.19 -6.92 26.47
N LEU A 110 -11.24 -7.49 25.28
CA LEU A 110 -11.67 -8.85 25.02
C LEU A 110 -10.78 -9.83 25.80
N ALA A 111 -11.40 -10.85 26.38
CA ALA A 111 -10.66 -11.99 26.90
C ALA A 111 -10.00 -12.74 25.72
N PRO A 112 -8.76 -13.27 25.89
CA PRO A 112 -8.05 -13.98 24.82
C PRO A 112 -8.85 -15.14 24.20
N GLU A 113 -9.70 -15.80 24.98
CA GLU A 113 -10.57 -16.88 24.54
C GLU A 113 -11.58 -16.49 23.46
N TYR A 114 -12.02 -15.22 23.41
CA TYR A 114 -13.00 -14.74 22.43
C TYR A 114 -12.36 -14.35 21.09
N VAL A 115 -11.05 -14.08 21.07
CA VAL A 115 -10.35 -13.54 19.90
C VAL A 115 -10.40 -14.49 18.71
N PRO A 116 -10.11 -15.80 18.84
CA PRO A 116 -10.16 -16.72 17.70
C PRO A 116 -11.57 -16.89 17.11
N ALA A 117 -12.60 -16.82 17.96
CA ALA A 117 -14.00 -16.93 17.53
C ALA A 117 -14.42 -15.72 16.69
N LEU A 118 -14.06 -14.51 17.13
CA LEU A 118 -14.30 -13.28 16.37
C LEU A 118 -13.50 -13.22 15.08
N ALA A 119 -12.22 -13.61 15.11
CA ALA A 119 -11.35 -13.63 13.94
C ALA A 119 -11.97 -14.50 12.82
N ARG A 120 -12.40 -15.73 13.16
CA ARG A 120 -13.09 -16.62 12.22
C ARG A 120 -14.42 -16.03 11.72
N ALA A 121 -15.23 -15.47 12.62
CA ALA A 121 -16.53 -14.92 12.23
C ALA A 121 -16.37 -13.72 11.29
N TYR A 122 -15.39 -12.84 11.54
CA TYR A 122 -15.17 -11.63 10.75
C TYR A 122 -14.31 -11.87 9.50
N GLY A 123 -13.74 -13.07 9.34
CA GLY A 123 -12.89 -13.41 8.19
C GLY A 123 -11.54 -12.70 8.19
N VAL A 124 -11.00 -12.37 9.37
CA VAL A 124 -9.72 -11.67 9.56
C VAL A 124 -8.77 -12.46 10.47
N SER A 125 -7.51 -12.05 10.56
CA SER A 125 -6.55 -12.71 11.47
C SER A 125 -6.79 -12.30 12.93
N GLU A 126 -6.32 -13.11 13.88
CA GLU A 126 -6.32 -12.75 15.30
C GLU A 126 -5.51 -11.47 15.57
N GLY A 127 -4.42 -11.26 14.82
CA GLY A 127 -3.62 -10.04 14.86
C GLY A 127 -4.43 -8.80 14.43
N ASP A 128 -5.28 -8.93 13.41
CA ASP A 128 -6.16 -7.83 12.97
C ASP A 128 -7.19 -7.45 14.03
N ILE A 129 -7.76 -8.45 14.73
CA ILE A 129 -8.68 -8.22 15.86
C ILE A 129 -7.98 -7.47 16.99
N LEU A 130 -6.77 -7.89 17.37
CA LEU A 130 -6.01 -7.23 18.43
C LEU A 130 -5.60 -5.81 18.05
N ALA A 131 -5.15 -5.60 16.80
CA ALA A 131 -4.80 -4.28 16.31
C ALA A 131 -6.02 -3.35 16.17
N ALA A 132 -7.17 -3.89 15.76
CA ALA A 132 -8.44 -3.17 15.71
C ALA A 132 -8.94 -2.81 17.11
N GLN A 133 -8.74 -3.70 18.08
CA GLN A 133 -9.00 -3.42 19.48
C GLN A 133 -8.11 -2.30 19.99
N ASP A 134 -6.81 -2.32 19.72
CA ASP A 134 -5.92 -1.21 20.11
C ASP A 134 -6.44 0.13 19.59
N ARG A 135 -6.88 0.18 18.33
CA ARG A 135 -7.52 1.38 17.75
C ARG A 135 -8.79 1.81 18.49
N SER A 136 -9.66 0.87 18.89
CA SER A 136 -10.83 1.17 19.73
C SER A 136 -10.46 1.77 21.10
N PHE A 137 -9.27 1.47 21.62
CA PHE A 137 -8.73 2.05 22.85
C PHE A 137 -7.94 3.34 22.63
N GLY A 138 -7.90 3.86 21.40
CA GLY A 138 -7.07 5.02 21.02
C GLY A 138 -5.58 4.71 20.99
N LEU A 139 -5.18 3.46 21.22
CA LEU A 139 -3.82 2.99 21.05
C LEU A 139 -3.63 2.78 19.55
N THR A 140 -3.11 3.81 18.89
CA THR A 140 -2.73 3.67 17.47
C THR A 140 -1.32 3.09 17.46
N PRO A 141 -1.12 1.78 17.21
CA PRO A 141 0.21 1.31 16.89
C PRO A 141 0.70 2.10 15.67
N PRO A 142 1.99 2.49 15.61
CA PRO A 142 2.56 3.09 14.40
C PRO A 142 2.18 2.20 13.21
N PRO A 143 1.86 2.78 12.04
CA PRO A 143 1.25 2.04 10.94
C PRO A 143 1.99 0.73 10.72
N ALA A 144 1.34 -0.38 11.08
CA ALA A 144 1.81 -1.72 10.77
C ALA A 144 1.70 -1.86 9.26
N ASP A 145 2.72 -1.40 8.55
CA ASP A 145 3.33 -2.06 7.39
C ASP A 145 4.60 -1.32 6.93
N VAL A 146 5.59 -1.16 7.82
CA VAL A 146 6.96 -0.79 7.40
C VAL A 146 7.75 -2.03 6.99
N SER A 147 7.24 -3.23 7.30
CA SER A 147 7.94 -4.51 7.13
C SER A 147 7.59 -5.23 5.83
N ALA A 148 6.39 -5.05 5.25
CA ALA A 148 6.01 -5.62 3.95
C ALA A 148 5.99 -4.58 2.81
N ARG A 149 6.08 -3.28 3.11
CA ARG A 149 6.40 -2.28 2.07
C ARG A 149 7.87 -2.41 1.69
N ALA A 150 8.15 -2.54 0.40
CA ALA A 150 9.52 -2.49 -0.11
C ALA A 150 10.19 -1.17 0.35
N PRO A 151 11.44 -1.23 0.84
CA PRO A 151 12.11 -0.07 1.41
C PRO A 151 12.22 1.05 0.36
N GLN A 152 11.75 2.25 0.70
CA GLN A 152 11.68 3.38 -0.22
C GLN A 152 12.75 4.41 0.05
N THR A 153 13.05 4.69 1.32
CA THR A 153 14.09 5.64 1.70
C THR A 153 15.46 4.97 1.75
N LEU A 154 16.53 5.76 1.61
CA LEU A 154 17.90 5.24 1.73
C LEU A 154 18.12 4.54 3.09
N ALA A 155 17.61 5.14 4.16
CA ALA A 155 17.66 4.59 5.51
C ALA A 155 16.94 3.24 5.64
N GLU A 156 15.73 3.14 5.08
CA GLU A 156 14.97 1.88 5.03
C GLU A 156 15.71 0.82 4.24
N LYS A 157 16.32 1.17 3.10
CA LYS A 157 17.07 0.25 2.24
C LYS A 157 18.31 -0.30 2.95
N ILE A 158 19.09 0.55 3.61
CA ILE A 158 20.26 0.14 4.39
C ILE A 158 19.83 -0.76 5.56
N THR A 159 18.82 -0.34 6.31
CA THR A 159 18.29 -1.11 7.45
C THR A 159 17.74 -2.46 7.03
N TYR A 160 17.00 -2.50 5.91
CA TYR A 160 16.45 -3.74 5.35
C TYR A 160 17.54 -4.76 5.05
N LEU A 161 18.63 -4.35 4.38
CA LEU A 161 19.74 -5.23 4.05
C LEU A 161 20.50 -5.71 5.30
N LEU A 162 20.75 -4.84 6.27
CA LEU A 162 21.43 -5.23 7.51
C LEU A 162 20.65 -6.30 8.29
N LEU A 163 19.31 -6.25 8.26
CA LEU A 163 18.45 -7.20 8.94
C LEU A 163 18.26 -8.52 8.19
N HIS A 164 18.26 -8.51 6.85
CA HIS A 164 17.87 -9.67 6.04
C HIS A 164 19.02 -10.34 5.29
N THR A 165 20.15 -9.67 5.09
CA THR A 165 21.29 -10.21 4.32
C THR A 165 22.23 -11.07 5.17
N PHE A 166 22.20 -10.93 6.50
CA PHE A 166 23.14 -11.59 7.42
C PHE A 166 22.47 -12.52 8.46
N PRO A 167 21.66 -13.52 8.07
CA PRO A 167 20.98 -14.39 9.02
C PRO A 167 21.93 -15.32 9.80
N ASN A 168 23.11 -15.62 9.25
CA ASN A 168 24.10 -16.56 9.80
C ASN A 168 25.45 -15.91 10.14
N SER A 169 25.53 -14.57 10.11
CA SER A 169 26.77 -13.81 10.31
C SER A 169 26.47 -12.48 10.98
N THR A 170 27.44 -11.91 11.70
CA THR A 170 27.26 -10.59 12.32
C THR A 170 27.19 -9.52 11.22
N PRO A 171 26.16 -8.67 11.19
CA PRO A 171 26.09 -7.57 10.23
C PRO A 171 27.26 -6.60 10.45
N PRO A 172 27.76 -5.95 9.37
CA PRO A 172 28.82 -4.97 9.48
C PRO A 172 28.37 -3.78 10.33
N SER A 173 29.25 -3.34 11.22
CA SER A 173 29.04 -2.16 12.05
C SER A 173 29.12 -0.87 11.22
N ASP A 174 28.51 0.21 11.73
CA ASP A 174 28.54 1.53 11.08
C ASP A 174 29.98 2.01 10.79
N ALA A 175 30.97 1.61 11.62
CA ALA A 175 32.39 1.91 11.40
C ALA A 175 32.99 1.13 10.23
N GLN A 176 32.67 -0.16 10.12
CA GLN A 176 33.13 -0.99 9.00
C GLN A 176 32.55 -0.52 7.67
N ILE A 177 31.29 -0.08 7.68
CA ILE A 177 30.65 0.52 6.50
C ILE A 177 31.35 1.84 6.12
N ALA A 178 31.64 2.70 7.10
CA ALA A 178 32.37 3.96 6.86
C ALA A 178 33.75 3.71 6.26
N ASP A 179 34.51 2.76 6.82
CA ASP A 179 35.85 2.39 6.34
C ASP A 179 35.81 1.85 4.91
N ALA A 180 34.81 1.01 4.59
CA ALA A 180 34.63 0.47 3.25
C ALA A 180 34.33 1.57 2.22
N ILE A 181 33.45 2.52 2.55
CA ILE A 181 33.14 3.66 1.66
C ILE A 181 34.37 4.56 1.49
N ASN A 182 35.04 4.90 2.58
CA ASN A 182 36.23 5.77 2.55
C ASN A 182 37.39 5.12 1.78
N GLY A 183 37.54 3.79 1.90
CA GLY A 183 38.56 3.00 1.21
C GLY A 183 38.43 3.06 -0.31
N LYS A 184 37.23 3.24 -0.87
CA LYS A 184 37.03 3.36 -2.32
C LYS A 184 37.60 4.64 -2.92
N ILE A 185 37.57 5.73 -2.17
CA ILE A 185 38.03 7.05 -2.63
C ILE A 185 39.46 7.32 -2.16
N GLY A 186 39.99 6.53 -1.23
CA GLY A 186 41.32 6.73 -0.65
C GLY A 186 41.40 7.98 0.25
N ARG A 187 40.25 8.52 0.69
CA ARG A 187 40.15 9.68 1.59
C ARG A 187 38.94 9.54 2.52
N PRO A 188 38.97 10.13 3.72
CA PRO A 188 37.82 10.13 4.62
C PRO A 188 36.68 10.95 4.03
N LEU A 189 35.61 10.28 3.61
CA LEU A 189 34.40 10.87 3.02
C LEU A 189 33.25 10.91 4.03
N LEU A 190 33.01 9.78 4.72
CA LEU A 190 31.95 9.63 5.72
C LEU A 190 32.54 9.21 7.06
N SER A 191 32.05 9.82 8.14
CA SER A 191 32.34 9.39 9.50
C SER A 191 31.38 8.27 9.92
N THR A 192 31.74 7.52 10.96
CA THR A 192 30.85 6.52 11.59
C THR A 192 29.50 7.10 11.98
N VAL A 193 29.48 8.35 12.47
CA VAL A 193 28.25 9.05 12.86
C VAL A 193 27.40 9.38 11.64
N ALA A 194 28.03 9.78 10.52
CA ALA A 194 27.31 10.03 9.28
C ALA A 194 26.68 8.75 8.72
N VAL A 195 27.38 7.61 8.79
CA VAL A 195 26.80 6.31 8.39
C VAL A 195 25.63 5.91 9.30
N ALA A 196 25.76 6.12 10.61
CA ALA A 196 24.64 5.90 11.54
C ALA A 196 23.43 6.78 11.19
N ALA A 197 23.66 8.05 10.84
CA ALA A 197 22.61 8.97 10.39
C ALA A 197 21.96 8.51 9.07
N LEU A 198 22.74 8.02 8.08
CA LEU A 198 22.21 7.45 6.84
C LEU A 198 21.34 6.22 7.10
N ARG A 199 21.72 5.38 8.07
CA ARG A 199 20.98 4.18 8.46
C ARG A 199 19.68 4.50 9.21
N THR A 200 19.72 5.44 10.16
CA THR A 200 18.54 5.82 10.96
C THR A 200 17.63 6.83 10.26
N GLY A 201 18.13 7.50 9.22
CA GLY A 201 17.47 8.61 8.56
C GLY A 201 17.38 9.88 9.42
N THR A 202 18.18 9.97 10.49
CA THR A 202 18.18 11.12 11.40
C THR A 202 19.62 11.60 11.65
N PRO A 203 20.01 12.80 11.16
CA PRO A 203 19.27 13.71 10.26
C PRO A 203 18.96 13.08 8.88
N PRO A 204 18.03 13.65 8.09
CA PRO A 204 17.63 13.09 6.80
C PRO A 204 18.83 12.92 5.86
N PRO A 205 18.89 11.84 5.05
CA PRO A 205 20.05 11.55 4.20
C PRO A 205 20.46 12.67 3.25
N ALA A 206 19.51 13.49 2.79
CA ALA A 206 19.77 14.65 1.94
C ALA A 206 20.64 15.72 2.64
N GLU A 207 20.51 15.88 3.97
CA GLU A 207 21.38 16.77 4.74
C GLU A 207 22.76 16.15 4.97
N VAL A 208 22.81 14.85 5.27
CA VAL A 208 24.07 14.14 5.50
C VAL A 208 24.94 14.13 4.23
N LEU A 209 24.31 14.03 3.05
CA LEU A 209 24.99 13.93 1.76
C LEU A 209 25.06 15.24 0.98
N ALA A 210 24.64 16.38 1.55
CA ALA A 210 24.53 17.65 0.83
C ALA A 210 25.81 18.05 0.05
N ASP A 211 26.98 17.80 0.64
CA ASP A 211 28.29 18.10 0.04
C ASP A 211 29.08 16.84 -0.38
N ILE A 212 28.42 15.68 -0.39
CA ILE A 212 29.06 14.39 -0.63
C ILE A 212 28.51 13.78 -1.92
N PRO A 213 29.38 13.37 -2.87
CA PRO A 213 28.93 12.69 -4.07
C PRO A 213 28.23 11.37 -3.69
N GLU A 214 27.00 11.16 -4.17
CA GLU A 214 26.22 9.97 -3.84
C GLU A 214 26.78 8.68 -4.46
N THR A 215 27.37 8.76 -5.67
CA THR A 215 27.83 7.58 -6.42
C THR A 215 28.85 6.74 -5.62
N PRO A 216 29.94 7.31 -5.08
CA PRO A 216 30.88 6.54 -4.27
C PRO A 216 30.28 5.98 -2.98
N VAL A 217 29.27 6.68 -2.41
CA VAL A 217 28.56 6.21 -1.21
C VAL A 217 27.74 4.97 -1.55
N TYR A 218 26.98 5.00 -2.65
CA TYR A 218 26.19 3.85 -3.10
C TYR A 218 27.06 2.67 -3.53
N GLU A 219 28.20 2.92 -4.17
CA GLU A 219 29.17 1.87 -4.51
C GLU A 219 29.77 1.21 -3.27
N GLY A 220 30.20 2.01 -2.28
CA GLY A 220 30.73 1.47 -1.03
C GLY A 220 29.69 0.69 -0.22
N LEU A 221 28.45 1.18 -0.17
CA LEU A 221 27.32 0.47 0.46
C LEU A 221 27.00 -0.84 -0.27
N ALA A 222 26.96 -0.82 -1.60
CA ALA A 222 26.67 -1.97 -2.44
C ALA A 222 27.67 -3.11 -2.23
N ASP A 223 28.96 -2.78 -2.25
CA ASP A 223 30.01 -3.77 -2.02
C ASP A 223 29.96 -4.36 -0.61
N THR A 224 29.70 -3.52 0.39
CA THR A 224 29.65 -3.95 1.79
C THR A 224 28.42 -4.82 2.09
N LEU A 225 27.29 -4.52 1.45
CA LEU A 225 26.00 -5.17 1.69
C LEU A 225 25.65 -6.24 0.64
N GLY A 226 26.54 -6.50 -0.32
CA GLY A 226 26.38 -7.56 -1.32
C GLY A 226 25.27 -7.32 -2.33
N VAL A 227 24.99 -6.07 -2.68
CA VAL A 227 23.95 -5.68 -3.66
C VAL A 227 24.53 -4.83 -4.78
N THR A 228 23.72 -4.53 -5.80
CA THR A 228 24.10 -3.57 -6.85
C THR A 228 23.92 -2.11 -6.36
N PRO A 229 24.76 -1.15 -6.79
CA PRO A 229 24.58 0.28 -6.45
C PRO A 229 23.21 0.84 -6.85
N LEU A 230 22.56 0.25 -7.87
CA LEU A 230 21.20 0.62 -8.30
C LEU A 230 20.15 0.45 -7.19
N PHE A 231 20.39 -0.44 -6.23
CA PHE A 231 19.44 -0.67 -5.13
C PHE A 231 19.23 0.60 -4.29
N PHE A 232 20.27 1.41 -4.10
CA PHE A 232 20.22 2.61 -3.25
C PHE A 232 19.67 3.84 -3.97
N GLN A 233 19.62 3.82 -5.31
CA GLN A 233 19.11 4.93 -6.11
C GLN A 233 17.60 5.15 -5.94
N SER A 234 17.12 6.37 -6.19
CA SER A 234 15.68 6.66 -6.20
C SER A 234 14.99 6.03 -7.40
N ASN A 235 13.68 5.75 -7.29
CA ASN A 235 12.90 5.21 -8.40
C ASN A 235 12.95 6.12 -9.65
N GLU A 236 13.04 7.44 -9.45
CA GLU A 236 13.16 8.42 -10.53
C GLU A 236 14.51 8.32 -11.26
N ALA A 237 15.61 8.13 -10.52
CA ALA A 237 16.94 7.96 -11.10
C ALA A 237 17.03 6.67 -11.93
N VAL A 238 16.50 5.56 -11.40
CA VAL A 238 16.42 4.28 -12.11
C VAL A 238 15.54 4.40 -13.36
N GLU A 239 14.39 5.07 -13.26
CA GLU A 239 13.52 5.35 -14.41
C GLU A 239 14.24 6.14 -15.51
N ARG A 240 14.95 7.21 -15.15
CA ARG A 240 15.72 8.02 -16.11
C ARG A 240 16.77 7.18 -16.85
N GLN A 241 17.53 6.37 -16.12
CA GLN A 241 18.57 5.52 -16.73
C GLN A 241 18.00 4.44 -17.66
N VAL A 242 16.84 3.87 -17.31
CA VAL A 242 16.13 2.89 -18.17
C VAL A 242 15.63 3.57 -19.45
N LEU A 243 15.04 4.77 -19.33
CA LEU A 243 14.55 5.53 -20.49
C LEU A 243 15.69 5.96 -21.42
N GLU A 244 16.81 6.42 -20.87
CA GLU A 244 18.02 6.76 -21.64
C GLU A 244 18.58 5.53 -22.37
N GLY A 245 18.67 4.38 -21.68
CA GLY A 245 19.11 3.12 -22.28
C GLY A 245 18.19 2.66 -23.43
N ILE A 246 16.87 2.76 -23.27
CA ILE A 246 15.89 2.45 -24.33
C ILE A 246 16.05 3.41 -25.51
N SER A 247 16.25 4.70 -25.24
CA SER A 247 16.45 5.72 -26.27
C SER A 247 17.71 5.45 -27.09
N LEU A 248 18.80 5.06 -26.43
CA LEU A 248 20.08 4.70 -27.07
C LEU A 248 19.98 3.43 -27.94
N LEU A 249 19.20 2.44 -27.50
CA LEU A 249 18.93 1.23 -28.28
C LEU A 249 18.05 1.54 -29.51
N ALA A 250 17.07 2.44 -29.37
CA ALA A 250 16.21 2.88 -30.46
C ALA A 250 16.98 3.70 -31.52
N THR A 251 18.04 4.42 -31.13
CA THR A 251 18.91 5.16 -32.07
C THR A 251 19.82 4.26 -32.90
N ASN A 252 20.20 3.07 -32.42
CA ASN A 252 21.16 2.17 -33.08
C ASN A 252 20.53 1.09 -33.98
N GLY A 253 19.29 1.29 -34.45
CA GLY A 253 18.71 0.47 -35.54
C GLY A 253 17.97 -0.80 -35.13
N GLY A 254 17.65 -0.99 -33.84
CA GLY A 254 16.72 -2.04 -33.42
C GLY A 254 15.28 -1.73 -33.84
N THR A 255 14.55 -2.73 -34.33
CA THR A 255 13.10 -2.63 -34.53
C THR A 255 12.39 -2.43 -33.19
N THR A 256 11.25 -1.73 -33.22
CA THR A 256 10.38 -1.41 -32.08
C THR A 256 10.08 -2.59 -31.16
N ASP A 257 10.05 -3.80 -31.69
CA ASP A 257 9.79 -5.02 -30.93
C ASP A 257 11.00 -5.48 -30.09
N SER A 258 12.23 -5.30 -30.58
CA SER A 258 13.43 -5.84 -29.91
C SER A 258 13.73 -5.18 -28.56
N ALA A 259 13.54 -3.85 -28.46
CA ALA A 259 13.67 -3.11 -27.20
C ALA A 259 12.49 -3.39 -26.26
N PHE A 260 11.28 -3.59 -26.81
CA PHE A 260 10.05 -3.90 -26.09
C PHE A 260 10.12 -5.30 -25.44
N TYR A 261 10.58 -6.31 -26.17
CA TYR A 261 10.76 -7.68 -25.67
C TYR A 261 11.92 -7.80 -24.67
N ALA A 262 13.00 -7.02 -24.80
CA ALA A 262 14.10 -7.03 -23.84
C ALA A 262 13.71 -6.49 -22.46
N VAL A 263 12.80 -5.52 -22.40
CA VAL A 263 12.25 -4.96 -21.15
C VAL A 263 11.19 -5.88 -20.55
N ALA A 264 10.32 -6.48 -21.37
CA ALA A 264 9.30 -7.43 -20.92
C ALA A 264 9.89 -8.76 -20.40
N ALA A 265 11.03 -9.21 -20.95
CA ALA A 265 11.66 -10.49 -20.58
C ALA A 265 12.41 -10.48 -19.23
N ARG A 266 12.60 -9.32 -18.58
CA ARG A 266 13.38 -9.19 -17.33
C ARG A 266 12.58 -9.04 -16.04
N GLY A 267 11.24 -9.10 -16.05
CA GLY A 267 10.49 -9.06 -14.79
C GLY A 267 8.98 -9.23 -14.91
N GLY A 268 8.47 -10.36 -14.42
CA GLY A 268 7.05 -10.68 -14.36
C GLY A 268 6.22 -9.61 -13.65
N HIS A 269 5.14 -9.19 -14.31
CA HIS A 269 3.89 -8.58 -13.81
C HIS A 269 3.92 -7.41 -12.79
N ARG A 270 5.06 -6.89 -12.32
CA ARG A 270 5.11 -5.76 -11.35
C ARG A 270 6.25 -4.75 -11.53
N GLY A 271 6.90 -4.70 -12.70
CA GLY A 271 8.12 -3.88 -12.88
C GLY A 271 7.96 -2.50 -13.54
N VAL A 272 6.85 -2.23 -14.22
CA VAL A 272 6.70 -1.00 -15.03
C VAL A 272 5.43 -0.28 -14.61
N SER A 273 5.58 0.90 -14.00
CA SER A 273 4.44 1.73 -13.59
C SER A 273 3.59 2.11 -14.82
N PRO A 274 2.26 2.21 -14.71
CA PRO A 274 1.40 2.75 -15.77
C PRO A 274 1.87 4.12 -16.29
N SER A 275 2.44 4.96 -15.41
CA SER A 275 3.04 6.25 -15.78
C SER A 275 4.27 6.11 -16.67
N MET A 276 5.11 5.10 -16.42
CA MET A 276 6.31 4.79 -17.20
C MET A 276 5.93 4.22 -18.57
N LEU A 277 4.91 3.36 -18.63
CA LEU A 277 4.35 2.88 -19.91
C LEU A 277 3.79 4.02 -20.77
N ALA A 278 3.09 4.98 -20.15
CA ALA A 278 2.57 6.15 -20.84
C ALA A 278 3.70 7.04 -21.40
N ARG A 279 4.76 7.26 -20.62
CA ARG A 279 5.94 8.03 -21.04
C ARG A 279 6.74 7.37 -22.15
N VAL A 280 6.98 6.05 -22.07
CA VAL A 280 7.65 5.29 -23.13
C VAL A 280 6.84 5.37 -24.43
N ARG A 281 5.51 5.22 -24.35
CA ARG A 281 4.63 5.36 -25.52
C ARG A 281 4.68 6.77 -26.12
N ALA A 282 4.66 7.81 -25.30
CA ALA A 282 4.76 9.20 -25.74
C ALA A 282 6.10 9.49 -26.44
N LEU A 283 7.22 9.05 -25.86
CA LEU A 283 8.56 9.25 -26.41
C LEU A 283 8.75 8.50 -27.74
N VAL A 284 8.22 7.27 -27.83
CA VAL A 284 8.26 6.48 -29.08
C VAL A 284 7.41 7.13 -30.17
N ALA A 285 6.26 7.70 -29.83
CA ALA A 285 5.42 8.44 -30.78
C ALA A 285 6.14 9.69 -31.32
N GLU A 286 6.77 10.48 -30.45
CA GLU A 286 7.56 11.66 -30.86
C GLU A 286 8.75 11.30 -31.76
N LEU A 287 9.44 10.18 -31.48
CA LEU A 287 10.58 9.73 -32.30
C LEU A 287 10.14 9.19 -33.67
N GLN A 288 8.95 8.57 -33.76
CA GLN A 288 8.36 8.16 -35.04
C GLN A 288 7.89 9.37 -35.85
N GLU A 289 7.23 10.35 -35.22
CA GLU A 289 6.81 11.59 -35.87
C GLU A 289 8.01 12.39 -36.39
N ASN A 290 9.10 12.49 -35.64
CA ASN A 290 10.32 13.17 -36.10
C ASN A 290 11.01 12.44 -37.27
N ARG A 291 10.96 11.10 -37.32
CA ARG A 291 11.44 10.34 -38.50
C ARG A 291 10.56 10.56 -39.72
N HIS A 292 9.25 10.68 -39.55
CA HIS A 292 8.33 10.96 -40.65
C HIS A 292 8.37 12.43 -41.13
N ALA A 293 8.61 13.37 -40.22
CA ALA A 293 8.78 14.79 -40.54
C ALA A 293 10.12 15.08 -41.26
N GLY A 294 11.19 14.34 -40.94
CA GLY A 294 12.47 14.42 -41.66
C GLY A 294 12.46 13.84 -43.07
N GLY A 295 11.42 13.07 -43.44
CA GLY A 295 11.28 12.41 -44.75
C GLY A 295 10.48 13.20 -45.80
N LYS A 296 9.93 14.38 -45.46
CA LYS A 296 9.27 15.29 -46.40
C LYS A 296 10.08 16.58 -46.56
N ARG A 297 11.07 16.55 -47.44
CA ARG A 297 11.52 17.72 -48.19
C ARG A 297 11.32 17.43 -49.67
N PRO A 298 10.73 18.35 -50.47
CA PRO A 298 10.75 18.24 -51.92
C PRO A 298 12.17 18.28 -52.48
#